data_AF-A0A166LW60-F1
#
_entry.id   AF-A0A166LW60-F1
#
_cell.length_a   1.000
_cell.length_b   1.000
_cell.length_c   1.000
_cell.angle_alpha   90.00
_cell.angle_beta   90.00
_cell.angle_gamma   90.00
#
_symmetry.space_group_name_H-M   'P 1'
#
loop_
_entity.id
_entity.type
_entity.pdbx_description
1 polymer ?
#
loop_
_entity_poly.entity_id
_entity_poly.type
_entity_poly.pdbx_seq_one_letter_code
_entity_poly.pdbx_strand_id
1 'polypeptide(L)'
;MLVLNAQAASRNKDGAHAKSLHYSRFRQELRKIWLPRLDNLNSASLADDEDSDCNSIRDDWRSLGVVAGFDERKERARFNKFGGSVLPSRCAWDQCEHSTRKSSGRLLACKGCGEVVYCSRQCQVSHWKEGGHKQVCRRVKDH
;
A
#
# COMPACT_ATOMS: atom_id res chain seq x y z
N MET A 1 -47.20 -25.22 -23.90
CA MET A 1 -46.75 -24.82 -22.54
C MET A 1 -45.35 -25.34 -22.33
N LEU A 2 -44.37 -24.46 -22.14
CA LEU A 2 -43.13 -24.64 -21.36
C LEU A 2 -42.44 -23.26 -21.39
N VAL A 3 -42.66 -22.48 -20.33
CA VAL A 3 -42.01 -21.19 -20.10
C VAL A 3 -40.63 -21.47 -19.52
N LEU A 4 -39.57 -21.20 -20.28
CA LEU A 4 -38.20 -21.20 -19.76
C LEU A 4 -37.83 -19.76 -19.39
N ASN A 5 -37.97 -19.45 -18.11
CA ASN A 5 -37.49 -18.22 -17.49
C ASN A 5 -35.96 -18.30 -17.34
N ALA A 6 -35.23 -17.54 -18.15
CA ALA A 6 -33.82 -17.26 -17.94
C ALA A 6 -33.69 -16.09 -16.95
N GLN A 7 -33.51 -16.38 -15.66
CA GLN A 7 -33.18 -15.38 -14.66
C GLN A 7 -31.71 -14.96 -14.81
N ALA A 8 -31.50 -13.68 -15.10
CA ALA A 8 -30.21 -13.02 -15.07
C ALA A 8 -29.64 -13.02 -13.64
N ALA A 9 -28.55 -13.76 -13.44
CA ALA A 9 -27.78 -13.71 -12.21
C ALA A 9 -26.97 -12.40 -12.18
N SER A 10 -27.53 -11.39 -11.52
CA SER A 10 -26.81 -10.18 -11.11
C SER A 10 -25.58 -10.56 -10.28
N ARG A 11 -24.39 -10.34 -10.83
CA ARG A 11 -23.12 -10.44 -10.09
C ARG A 11 -23.03 -9.26 -9.14
N ASN A 12 -23.50 -9.46 -7.92
CA ASN A 12 -23.42 -8.48 -6.85
C ASN A 12 -21.93 -8.30 -6.45
N LYS A 13 -21.36 -7.12 -6.75
CA LYS A 13 -19.95 -6.77 -6.48
C LYS A 13 -19.79 -6.07 -5.13
N ASP A 14 -20.39 -6.61 -4.08
CA ASP A 14 -20.29 -6.02 -2.74
C ASP A 14 -19.62 -7.01 -1.78
N GLY A 15 -18.30 -7.12 -1.91
CA GLY A 15 -17.45 -8.01 -1.14
C GLY A 15 -16.22 -7.33 -0.57
N ALA A 16 -16.32 -6.06 -0.17
CA ALA A 16 -15.26 -5.38 0.58
C ALA A 16 -15.33 -5.80 2.06
N HIS A 17 -15.00 -7.06 2.35
CA HIS A 17 -14.84 -7.54 3.71
C HIS A 17 -13.77 -6.72 4.43
N ALA A 18 -14.11 -6.22 5.63
CA ALA A 18 -13.19 -5.57 6.57
C ALA A 18 -11.90 -6.39 6.66
N LYS A 19 -10.80 -5.82 6.17
CA LYS A 19 -9.53 -6.54 6.03
C LYS A 19 -8.98 -6.84 7.42
N SER A 20 -8.77 -8.13 7.72
CA SER A 20 -8.31 -8.60 9.03
C SER A 20 -7.00 -7.91 9.48
N LEU A 21 -6.74 -7.92 10.79
CA LEU A 21 -5.48 -7.41 11.36
C LEU A 21 -4.26 -8.06 10.69
N HIS A 22 -4.34 -9.36 10.39
CA HIS A 22 -3.29 -10.11 9.71
C HIS A 22 -3.07 -9.60 8.28
N TYR A 23 -4.13 -9.38 7.51
CA TYR A 23 -4.01 -8.79 6.18
C TYR A 23 -3.40 -7.39 6.24
N SER A 24 -3.82 -6.55 7.19
CA SER A 24 -3.26 -5.20 7.37
C SER A 24 -1.76 -5.24 7.64
N ARG A 25 -1.29 -6.17 8.47
CA ARG A 25 0.13 -6.36 8.77
C ARG A 25 0.89 -6.92 7.57
N PHE A 26 0.37 -7.96 6.93
CA PHE A 26 0.92 -8.53 5.70
C PHE A 26 1.12 -7.44 4.64
N ARG A 27 0.10 -6.62 4.40
CA ARG A 27 0.13 -5.52 3.45
C ARG A 27 1.21 -4.48 3.79
N GLN A 28 1.40 -4.14 5.07
CA GLN A 28 2.44 -3.20 5.48
C GLN A 28 3.84 -3.75 5.20
N GLU A 29 4.08 -5.04 5.46
CA GLU A 29 5.35 -5.69 5.16
C GLU A 29 5.57 -5.86 3.65
N LEU A 30 4.55 -6.32 2.93
CA LEU A 30 4.59 -6.48 1.48
C LEU A 30 4.94 -5.16 0.79
N ARG A 31 4.37 -4.03 1.21
CA ARG A 31 4.67 -2.72 0.62
C ARG A 31 6.17 -2.40 0.61
N LYS A 32 6.90 -2.76 1.69
CA LYS A 32 8.34 -2.48 1.83
C LYS A 32 9.17 -3.16 0.75
N ILE A 33 8.69 -4.28 0.22
CA ILE A 33 9.45 -5.13 -0.72
C ILE A 33 8.84 -5.17 -2.12
N TRP A 34 7.55 -4.80 -2.27
CA TRP A 34 6.80 -5.02 -3.50
C TRP A 34 7.42 -4.32 -4.71
N LEU A 35 7.59 -3.00 -4.64
CA LEU A 35 8.10 -2.20 -5.75
C LEU A 35 9.57 -2.52 -6.07
N PRO A 36 10.51 -2.56 -5.09
CA PRO A 36 11.90 -2.88 -5.39
C PRO A 36 12.08 -4.29 -5.98
N ARG A 37 11.29 -5.27 -5.52
CA ARG A 37 11.35 -6.63 -6.09
C ARG A 37 10.76 -6.69 -7.49
N LEU A 38 9.69 -5.95 -7.75
CA LEU A 38 9.12 -5.85 -9.10
C LEU A 38 10.14 -5.26 -10.09
N ASP A 39 10.90 -4.25 -9.67
CA ASP A 39 11.97 -3.69 -10.52
C ASP A 39 13.09 -4.68 -10.79
N ASN A 40 13.51 -5.46 -9.79
CA ASN A 40 14.50 -6.50 -10.00
C ASN A 40 14.01 -7.60 -10.96
N LEU A 41 12.74 -8.01 -10.85
CA LEU A 41 12.13 -8.99 -11.75
C LEU A 41 12.02 -8.46 -13.19
N ASN A 42 11.68 -7.17 -13.35
CA ASN A 42 11.67 -6.53 -14.65
C ASN A 42 13.08 -6.50 -15.27
N SER A 43 14.10 -6.14 -14.48
CA SER A 43 15.49 -6.09 -14.97
C SER A 43 16.03 -7.47 -15.33
N ALA A 44 15.69 -8.52 -14.57
CA ALA A 44 16.10 -9.89 -14.88
C ALA A 44 15.43 -10.41 -16.16
N SER A 45 14.14 -10.11 -16.37
CA SER A 45 13.40 -10.50 -17.57
C SER A 45 13.88 -9.83 -18.86
N LEU A 46 14.65 -8.75 -18.79
CA LEU A 46 15.29 -8.11 -19.95
C LEU A 46 16.64 -8.73 -20.31
N ALA A 47 17.22 -9.54 -19.41
CA ALA A 47 18.51 -10.18 -19.60
C ALA A 47 18.40 -11.58 -20.21
N ASP A 48 17.26 -12.26 -20.00
CA ASP A 48 17.04 -13.66 -20.40
C ASP A 48 15.77 -13.76 -21.28
N ASP A 49 15.95 -13.85 -22.60
CA ASP A 49 14.85 -13.84 -23.59
C ASP A 49 14.03 -15.15 -23.63
N GLU A 50 14.46 -16.24 -22.96
CA GLU A 50 13.81 -17.57 -23.07
C GLU A 50 13.29 -18.18 -21.74
N ASP A 51 13.27 -17.44 -20.62
CA ASP A 51 12.79 -18.02 -19.36
C ASP A 51 11.30 -17.71 -19.08
N SER A 52 10.44 -18.65 -19.49
CA SER A 52 8.99 -18.60 -19.27
C SER A 52 8.63 -18.51 -17.77
N ASP A 53 9.45 -19.07 -16.88
CA ASP A 53 9.12 -19.15 -15.46
C ASP A 53 9.32 -17.79 -14.76
N CYS A 54 10.36 -17.04 -15.14
CA CYS A 54 10.63 -15.71 -14.58
C CYS A 54 9.52 -14.70 -14.96
N ASN A 55 8.99 -14.82 -16.18
CA ASN A 55 7.84 -14.04 -16.63
C ASN A 55 6.58 -14.35 -15.81
N SER A 56 6.30 -15.63 -15.53
CA SER A 56 5.19 -16.04 -14.66
C SER A 56 5.34 -15.47 -13.24
N ILE A 57 6.52 -15.60 -12.63
CA ILE A 57 6.78 -15.09 -11.28
C ILE A 57 6.60 -13.57 -11.22
N ARG A 58 7.02 -12.83 -12.24
CA ARG A 58 6.80 -11.38 -12.35
C ARG A 58 5.32 -11.04 -12.37
N ASP A 59 4.54 -11.76 -13.17
CA ASP A 59 3.12 -11.48 -13.33
C ASP A 59 2.32 -11.86 -12.07
N ASP A 60 2.70 -12.94 -11.39
CA ASP A 60 2.19 -13.31 -10.07
C ASP A 60 2.53 -12.25 -9.02
N TRP A 61 3.76 -11.73 -9.01
CA TRP A 61 4.18 -10.67 -8.09
C TRP A 61 3.42 -9.37 -8.31
N ARG A 62 3.16 -9.01 -9.57
CA ARG A 62 2.31 -7.86 -9.94
C ARG A 62 0.88 -8.08 -9.45
N SER A 63 0.33 -9.27 -9.70
CA SER A 63 -1.04 -9.65 -9.29
C SER A 63 -1.22 -9.62 -7.78
N LEU A 64 -0.23 -10.10 -7.02
CA LEU A 64 -0.22 -10.02 -5.56
C LEU A 64 -0.34 -8.57 -5.07
N GLY A 65 0.33 -7.63 -5.73
CA GLY A 65 0.22 -6.20 -5.44
C GLY A 65 -1.19 -5.66 -5.66
N VAL A 66 -1.82 -6.03 -6.78
CA VAL A 66 -3.20 -5.63 -7.11
C VAL A 66 -4.17 -6.17 -6.06
N VAL A 67 -4.06 -7.44 -5.67
CA VAL A 67 -4.87 -8.06 -4.61
C VAL A 67 -4.62 -7.41 -3.24
N ALA A 68 -3.39 -6.97 -2.98
CA ALA A 68 -3.04 -6.17 -1.80
C ALA A 68 -3.58 -4.72 -1.85
N GLY A 69 -4.19 -4.30 -2.96
CA GLY A 69 -4.69 -2.94 -3.17
C GLY A 69 -3.57 -1.91 -3.34
N PHE A 70 -2.47 -2.33 -3.96
CA PHE A 70 -1.43 -1.46 -4.48
C PHE A 70 -1.76 -1.06 -5.92
N ASP A 71 -1.31 0.14 -6.26
CA ASP A 71 -1.39 0.72 -7.59
C ASP A 71 0.05 1.06 -7.93
N GLU A 72 0.59 0.40 -8.96
CA GLU A 72 2.01 0.50 -9.30
C GLU A 72 2.43 1.95 -9.52
N ARG A 73 1.62 2.71 -10.26
CA ARG A 73 1.88 4.13 -10.54
C ARG A 73 1.94 4.94 -9.25
N LYS A 74 1.02 4.72 -8.31
CA LYS A 74 1.01 5.43 -7.02
C LYS A 74 2.17 5.04 -6.12
N GLU A 75 2.52 3.76 -6.05
CA GLU A 75 3.65 3.30 -5.23
C GLU A 75 4.99 3.77 -5.83
N ARG A 76 5.14 3.77 -7.16
CA ARG A 76 6.29 4.35 -7.88
C ARG A 76 6.43 5.85 -7.64
N ALA A 77 5.34 6.60 -7.77
CA ALA A 77 5.33 8.04 -7.50
C ALA A 77 5.73 8.36 -6.06
N ARG A 78 5.28 7.55 -5.08
CA ARG A 78 5.71 7.68 -3.68
C ARG A 78 7.19 7.36 -3.50
N PHE A 79 7.65 6.25 -4.06
CA PHE A 79 9.05 5.82 -3.99
C PHE A 79 10.00 6.91 -4.51
N ASN A 80 9.68 7.48 -5.68
CA ASN A 80 10.43 8.58 -6.28
C ASN A 80 10.36 9.85 -5.43
N LYS A 81 9.17 10.21 -4.91
CA LYS A 81 8.99 11.37 -4.02
C LYS A 81 9.86 11.31 -2.77
N PHE A 82 10.18 10.11 -2.29
CA PHE A 82 11.01 9.92 -1.10
C PHE A 82 12.45 9.49 -1.42
N GLY A 83 12.94 9.76 -2.64
CA GLY A 83 14.33 9.53 -3.02
C GLY A 83 14.72 8.05 -3.03
N GLY A 84 13.82 7.18 -3.49
CA GLY A 84 14.05 5.73 -3.51
C GLY A 84 13.72 5.02 -2.20
N SER A 85 12.92 5.65 -1.34
CA SER A 85 12.42 5.04 -0.09
C SER A 85 10.93 4.74 -0.19
N VAL A 86 10.51 3.58 0.32
CA VAL A 86 9.10 3.19 0.39
C VAL A 86 8.32 4.01 1.42
N LEU A 87 9.01 4.55 2.43
CA LEU A 87 8.41 5.38 3.47
C LEU A 87 8.97 6.81 3.44
N PRO A 88 8.16 7.82 3.86
CA PRO A 88 8.66 9.17 4.05
C PRO A 88 9.79 9.22 5.09
N SER A 89 10.68 10.20 4.96
CA SER A 89 11.80 10.45 5.87
C SER A 89 11.54 11.62 6.84
N ARG A 90 10.31 12.11 6.90
CA ARG A 90 9.88 13.28 7.68
C ARG A 90 8.58 12.99 8.40
N CYS A 91 8.35 13.68 9.51
CA CYS A 91 7.11 13.55 10.26
C CYS A 91 5.94 14.00 9.39
N ALA A 92 4.87 13.20 9.37
CA ALA A 92 3.67 13.53 8.61
C ALA A 92 2.76 14.56 9.29
N TRP A 93 3.03 14.89 10.56
CA TRP A 93 2.32 15.98 11.25
C TRP A 93 2.92 17.31 10.84
N ASP A 94 2.18 18.13 10.11
CA ASP A 94 2.66 19.39 9.52
C ASP A 94 3.10 20.41 10.58
N GLN A 95 2.41 20.47 11.72
CA GLN A 95 2.79 21.33 12.85
C GLN A 95 4.01 20.84 13.65
N CYS A 96 4.62 19.71 13.29
CA CYS A 96 5.88 19.25 13.89
C CYS A 96 7.08 19.88 13.19
N GLU A 97 8.11 20.31 13.93
CA GLU A 97 9.36 20.81 13.32
C GLU A 97 10.05 19.79 12.39
N HIS A 98 9.84 18.49 12.63
CA HIS A 98 10.36 17.40 11.81
C HIS A 98 9.51 17.12 10.55
N SER A 99 8.48 17.93 10.27
CA SER A 99 7.76 17.89 9.00
C SER A 99 8.60 18.47 7.86
N THR A 100 9.40 19.49 8.16
CA THR A 100 10.29 20.18 7.23
C THR A 100 11.78 19.91 7.47
N ARG A 101 12.14 19.43 8.68
CA ARG A 101 13.51 19.01 9.02
C ARG A 101 13.61 17.49 9.18
N LYS A 102 14.80 16.94 8.93
CA LYS A 102 15.03 15.50 9.15
C LYS A 102 15.03 15.25 10.65
N SER A 103 14.28 14.26 11.12
CA SER A 103 14.38 13.82 12.52
C SER A 103 15.72 13.12 12.74
N SER A 104 16.34 13.34 13.90
CA SER A 104 17.53 12.60 14.32
C SER A 104 17.23 11.15 14.72
N GLY A 105 15.96 10.84 15.03
CA GLY A 105 15.51 9.54 15.51
C GLY A 105 14.85 8.66 14.44
N ARG A 106 14.60 7.39 14.80
CA ARG A 106 13.80 6.47 13.97
C ARG A 106 12.35 6.94 13.92
N LEU A 107 11.80 7.00 12.71
CA LEU A 107 10.41 7.36 12.49
C LEU A 107 9.50 6.13 12.64
N LEU A 108 8.32 6.36 13.21
CA LEU A 108 7.30 5.37 13.50
C LEU A 108 6.23 5.40 12.42
N ALA A 109 6.10 4.32 11.65
CA ALA A 109 5.02 4.20 10.67
C ALA A 109 3.65 4.10 11.37
N CYS A 110 2.62 4.69 10.76
CA CYS A 110 1.25 4.52 11.20
C CYS A 110 0.88 3.02 11.22
N LYS A 111 0.58 2.47 12.40
CA LYS A 111 0.19 1.05 12.56
C LYS A 111 -1.08 0.66 11.79
N GLY A 112 -1.87 1.63 11.34
CA GLY A 112 -3.05 1.44 10.51
C GLY A 112 -2.70 1.25 9.05
N CYS A 113 -2.29 2.33 8.38
CA CYS A 113 -2.07 2.32 6.94
C CYS A 113 -0.62 2.03 6.52
N GLY A 114 0.35 2.26 7.41
CA GLY A 114 1.78 2.22 7.10
C GLY A 114 2.24 3.22 6.05
N GLU A 115 1.43 4.23 5.68
CA GLU A 115 1.72 5.16 4.57
C GLU A 115 2.40 6.45 5.00
N VAL A 116 2.33 6.76 6.29
CA VAL A 116 2.90 7.96 6.89
C VAL A 116 3.72 7.57 8.11
N VAL A 117 4.72 8.38 8.44
CA VAL A 117 5.61 8.15 9.58
C VAL A 117 5.63 9.35 10.52
N TYR A 118 5.97 9.11 11.78
CA TYR A 118 5.95 10.11 12.84
C TYR A 118 7.24 10.05 13.65
N CYS A 119 7.76 11.19 14.08
CA CYS A 119 8.90 11.22 15.00
C CYS A 119 8.54 10.68 16.39
N SER A 120 7.26 10.76 16.78
CA SER A 120 6.79 10.34 18.10
C SER A 120 5.34 9.86 18.05
N ARG A 121 4.94 9.12 19.09
CA ARG A 121 3.54 8.72 19.28
C ARG A 121 2.62 9.92 19.48
N GLN A 122 3.13 11.00 20.09
CA GLN A 122 2.37 12.25 20.27
C GLN A 122 2.00 12.86 18.91
N CYS A 123 2.96 12.99 17.98
CA CYS A 123 2.68 13.49 16.63
C CYS A 123 1.66 12.61 15.88
N GLN A 124 1.68 11.29 16.08
CA GLN A 124 0.65 10.42 15.52
C GLN A 124 -0.73 10.75 16.08
N VAL A 125 -0.86 10.96 17.40
CA VAL A 125 -2.14 11.27 18.05
C VAL A 125 -2.66 12.66 17.64
N SER A 126 -1.80 13.67 17.59
CA SER A 126 -2.17 15.02 17.10
C SER A 126 -2.59 14.96 15.64
N HIS A 127 -1.82 14.31 14.76
CA HIS A 127 -2.24 14.15 13.36
C HIS A 127 -3.54 13.36 13.20
N TRP A 128 -3.81 12.40 14.08
CA TRP A 128 -5.06 11.66 14.09
C TRP A 128 -6.27 12.55 14.41
N LYS A 129 -6.15 13.39 15.44
CA LYS A 129 -7.27 14.19 15.96
C LYS A 129 -7.43 15.52 15.23
N GLU A 130 -6.32 16.22 14.98
CA GLU A 130 -6.31 17.63 14.62
C GLU A 130 -6.13 17.88 13.12
N GLY A 131 -5.24 17.16 12.41
CA GLY A 131 -5.12 17.31 10.95
C GLY A 131 -5.57 16.11 10.15
N GLY A 132 -6.60 15.44 10.66
CA GLY A 132 -7.48 14.66 9.79
C GLY A 132 -6.94 13.32 9.30
N HIS A 133 -5.83 12.81 9.86
CA HIS A 133 -5.35 11.48 9.45
C HIS A 133 -6.41 10.39 9.67
N LYS A 134 -7.28 10.56 10.67
CA LYS A 134 -8.42 9.66 10.93
C LYS A 134 -9.32 9.48 9.71
N GLN A 135 -9.57 10.52 8.90
CA GLN A 135 -10.48 10.44 7.75
C GLN A 135 -9.85 9.74 6.53
N VAL A 136 -8.52 9.82 6.42
CA VAL A 136 -7.80 9.29 5.26
C VAL A 136 -7.11 7.95 5.52
N CYS A 137 -6.95 7.56 6.79
CA CYS A 137 -6.33 6.29 7.15
C CYS A 137 -7.16 5.12 6.65
N ARG A 138 -6.57 4.27 5.80
CA ARG A 138 -7.25 3.09 5.21
C ARG A 138 -7.91 2.16 6.23
N ARG A 139 -7.39 2.06 7.47
CA ARG A 139 -8.02 1.26 8.54
C ARG A 139 -9.42 1.79 8.92
N VAL A 140 -9.70 3.08 8.74
CA VAL A 140 -10.98 3.71 9.14
C VAL A 140 -11.98 3.75 8.00
N LYS A 141 -11.54 3.59 6.74
CA LYS A 141 -12.42 3.59 5.56
C LYS A 141 -13.29 2.34 5.43
N ASP A 142 -13.16 1.37 6.33
CA ASP A 142 -13.86 0.09 6.31
C ASP A 142 -14.99 0.01 7.39
N HIS A 143 -15.57 1.15 7.79
CA HIS A 143 -16.73 1.22 8.71
C HIS A 143 -17.87 2.04 8.12
#